data_AF-A0ABD0T052-F1
#
_entry.id   AF-A0ABD0T052-F1
#
_cell.length_a   1.000
_cell.length_b   1.000
_cell.length_c   1.000
_cell.angle_alpha   90.00
_cell.angle_beta   90.00
_cell.angle_gamma   90.00
#
_symmetry.space_group_name_H-M   'P 1'
#
loop_
_entity.id
_entity.type
_entity.pdbx_description
1 polymer ?
#
loop_
_entity_poly.entity_id
_entity_poly.type
_entity_poly.pdbx_seq_one_letter_code
_entity_poly.pdbx_strand_id
1 'polypeptide(L)'
;MASLQPQRQTSVEESEDNDNAYSKKTVELLNTNRPALAIECLFGIFRFRVQNNEVVPITKTMKLLCVLLLSFSLVVTVYCAYIRLSSAVGDTTKFVDIADEIPATVTLIRYILSAIQTTFFFNQENIRILTTLAELDVKLHVNTNKDFYKKSHRVTVTTVILLFIIHVVVGFIDIISNDDIYSNKFSVIPIYFVYMEQSLEVSVFCLMIMMLTRRLNIINNYLLKFIDEKDDNKAGVFIIRGKKEGLEEFNFIGRASSDNTKIRDLASTYDIIGESCALLNEMFNFQIFMTLVSTFIYVVITIWTSLYYYKSGEDPGSLVNTIMWSILVICLIASISLTCEMLLRSRTETKVLVNKIIMDYDLPQTMRVQAKAFMELIEAWPLRIFIYDMFSVDITLMLKYISVSTTYLIVIIQISHFI
;
A
#
# COMPACT_ATOMS: atom_id res chain seq x y z
N MET A 1 30.64 -58.53 14.93
CA MET A 1 30.85 -57.73 13.72
C MET A 1 29.58 -56.95 13.45
N ALA A 2 29.53 -55.69 13.92
CA ALA A 2 28.41 -54.78 13.70
C ALA A 2 28.97 -53.60 12.89
N SER A 3 28.47 -53.42 11.66
CA SER A 3 28.84 -52.33 10.77
C SER A 3 27.97 -51.10 11.09
N LEU A 4 28.59 -50.05 11.62
CA LEU A 4 28.00 -48.72 11.74
C LEU A 4 27.98 -48.06 10.34
N GLN A 5 26.79 -47.72 9.86
CA GLN A 5 26.59 -46.87 8.68
C GLN A 5 26.66 -45.38 9.08
N PRO A 6 27.22 -44.50 8.23
CA PRO A 6 27.18 -43.05 8.44
C PRO A 6 25.92 -42.46 7.79
N GLN A 7 25.00 -41.94 8.61
CA GLN A 7 23.85 -41.15 8.17
C GLN A 7 23.83 -39.83 8.96
N ARG A 8 24.63 -38.83 8.55
CA ARG A 8 24.54 -37.47 9.12
C ARG A 8 25.23 -36.33 8.33
N GLN A 9 25.18 -36.35 6.99
CA GLN A 9 25.73 -35.23 6.18
C GLN A 9 24.70 -34.53 5.28
N THR A 10 23.56 -35.14 4.98
CA THR A 10 22.59 -34.58 4.01
C THR A 10 21.76 -33.40 4.54
N SER A 11 21.62 -33.20 5.85
CA SER A 11 20.74 -32.17 6.40
C SER A 11 21.37 -30.77 6.50
N VAL A 12 22.69 -30.65 6.35
CA VAL A 12 23.39 -29.36 6.48
C VAL A 12 23.52 -28.66 5.12
N GLU A 13 23.72 -29.41 4.04
CA GLU A 13 23.77 -28.86 2.68
C GLU A 13 22.40 -28.34 2.21
N GLU A 14 21.29 -29.04 2.53
CA GLU A 14 19.93 -28.55 2.19
C GLU A 14 19.52 -27.28 2.94
N SER A 15 20.08 -27.02 4.13
CA SER A 15 19.81 -25.77 4.85
C SER A 15 20.55 -24.57 4.24
N GLU A 16 21.81 -24.75 3.83
CA GLU A 16 22.60 -23.66 3.25
C GLU A 16 22.07 -23.21 1.87
N ASP A 17 21.61 -24.15 1.05
CA ASP A 17 21.02 -23.83 -0.26
C ASP A 17 19.68 -23.08 -0.16
N ASN A 18 18.85 -23.42 0.83
CA ASN A 18 17.60 -22.72 1.08
C ASN A 18 17.83 -21.30 1.60
N ASP A 19 18.76 -21.10 2.53
CA ASP A 19 19.09 -19.77 3.07
C ASP A 19 19.63 -18.83 1.98
N ASN A 20 20.47 -19.34 1.09
CA ASN A 20 20.97 -18.60 -0.06
C ASN A 20 19.85 -18.22 -1.04
N ALA A 21 18.86 -19.11 -1.25
CA ALA A 21 17.70 -18.82 -2.09
C ALA A 21 16.83 -17.71 -1.48
N TYR A 22 16.56 -17.74 -0.17
CA TYR A 22 15.78 -16.70 0.52
C TYR A 22 16.48 -15.34 0.49
N SER A 23 17.78 -15.30 0.77
CA SER A 23 18.56 -14.06 0.72
C SER A 23 18.50 -13.41 -0.67
N LYS A 24 18.73 -14.20 -1.72
CA LYS A 24 18.63 -13.71 -3.11
C LYS A 24 17.23 -13.18 -3.46
N LYS A 25 16.17 -13.86 -3.00
CA LYS A 25 14.77 -13.44 -3.24
C LYS A 25 14.42 -12.16 -2.50
N THR A 26 14.91 -12.02 -1.28
CA THR A 26 14.75 -10.80 -0.49
C THR A 26 15.36 -9.60 -1.21
N VAL A 27 16.53 -9.76 -1.84
CA VAL A 27 17.16 -8.71 -2.65
C VAL A 27 16.36 -8.38 -3.91
N GLU A 28 15.86 -9.39 -4.64
CA GLU A 28 15.01 -9.17 -5.83
C GLU A 28 13.74 -8.38 -5.46
N LEU A 29 13.07 -8.78 -4.38
CA LEU A 29 11.90 -8.10 -3.84
C LEU A 29 12.21 -6.66 -3.44
N LEU A 30 13.30 -6.46 -2.70
CA LEU A 30 13.77 -5.14 -2.29
C LEU A 30 14.03 -4.23 -3.50
N ASN A 31 14.68 -4.75 -4.55
CA ASN A 31 14.94 -3.99 -5.77
C ASN A 31 13.66 -3.53 -6.48
N THR A 32 12.54 -4.24 -6.32
CA THR A 32 11.26 -3.77 -6.86
C THR A 32 10.75 -2.51 -6.16
N ASN A 33 11.00 -2.37 -4.85
CA ASN A 33 10.53 -1.24 -4.04
C ASN A 33 11.59 -0.15 -3.80
N ARG A 34 12.83 -0.39 -4.23
CA ARG A 34 13.97 0.51 -4.04
C ARG A 34 13.71 1.98 -4.39
N PRO A 35 13.01 2.35 -5.49
CA PRO A 35 12.75 3.75 -5.81
C PRO A 35 11.93 4.46 -4.72
N ALA A 36 10.88 3.80 -4.21
CA ALA A 36 10.04 4.37 -3.17
C ALA A 36 10.79 4.48 -1.84
N LEU A 37 11.53 3.43 -1.45
CA LEU A 37 12.35 3.40 -0.23
C LEU A 37 13.47 4.46 -0.25
N ALA A 38 14.08 4.68 -1.42
CA ALA A 38 15.11 5.71 -1.58
C ALA A 38 14.54 7.11 -1.32
N ILE A 39 13.32 7.37 -1.78
CA ILE A 39 12.65 8.64 -1.51
C ILE A 39 12.26 8.74 -0.04
N GLU A 40 11.69 7.71 0.58
CA GLU A 40 11.40 7.69 2.03
C GLU A 40 12.64 8.03 2.87
N CYS A 41 13.81 7.52 2.48
CA CYS A 41 15.08 7.85 3.15
C CYS A 41 15.46 9.34 3.04
N LEU A 42 15.11 10.03 1.95
CA LEU A 42 15.28 11.48 1.82
C LEU A 42 14.36 12.25 2.77
N PHE A 43 13.17 11.71 3.04
CA PHE A 43 12.22 12.23 4.03
C PHE A 43 12.58 11.83 5.49
N GLY A 44 13.71 11.15 5.70
CA GLY A 44 14.13 10.71 7.04
C GLY A 44 13.34 9.54 7.59
N ILE A 45 12.60 8.82 6.75
CA ILE A 45 11.84 7.62 7.10
C ILE A 45 12.70 6.40 6.78
N PHE A 46 13.17 5.71 7.82
CA PHE A 46 14.06 4.55 7.66
C PHE A 46 13.36 3.29 8.16
N ARG A 47 12.87 2.46 7.24
CA ARG A 47 12.22 1.18 7.57
C ARG A 47 13.22 0.13 8.06
N PHE A 48 14.31 -0.05 7.33
CA PHE A 48 15.37 -1.04 7.59
C PHE A 48 16.65 -0.62 6.85
N ARG A 49 17.73 -1.38 7.06
CA ARG A 49 19.00 -1.21 6.35
C ARG A 49 19.33 -2.47 5.57
N VAL A 50 20.06 -2.30 4.47
CA VAL A 50 20.49 -3.42 3.63
C VAL A 50 22.00 -3.54 3.77
N GLN A 51 22.49 -4.67 4.26
CA GLN A 51 23.92 -4.94 4.44
C GLN A 51 24.21 -6.35 3.92
N ASN A 52 25.17 -6.49 3.01
CA ASN A 52 25.56 -7.78 2.43
C ASN A 52 24.38 -8.61 1.87
N ASN A 53 23.45 -7.96 1.14
CA ASN A 53 22.22 -8.58 0.62
C ASN A 53 21.20 -9.04 1.68
N GLU A 54 21.46 -8.79 2.96
CA GLU A 54 20.52 -9.08 4.04
C GLU A 54 19.82 -7.80 4.51
N VAL A 55 18.57 -7.96 4.95
CA VAL A 55 17.79 -6.90 5.55
C VAL A 55 18.04 -6.91 7.05
N VAL A 56 18.64 -5.85 7.57
CA VAL A 56 19.04 -5.73 8.97
C VAL A 56 18.38 -4.52 9.63
N PRO A 57 18.23 -4.54 10.97
CA PRO A 57 17.69 -3.39 11.70
C PRO A 57 18.50 -2.12 11.48
N ILE A 58 17.86 -0.96 11.65
CA ILE A 58 18.52 0.33 11.50
C ILE A 58 19.51 0.60 12.62
N THR A 59 20.57 1.33 12.32
CA THR A 59 21.60 1.73 13.28
C THR A 59 21.14 2.91 14.13
N LYS A 60 21.79 3.09 15.29
CA LYS A 60 21.60 4.29 16.12
C LYS A 60 21.91 5.59 15.36
N THR A 61 22.85 5.55 14.41
CA THR A 61 23.19 6.71 13.56
C THR A 61 22.05 7.11 12.62
N MET A 62 21.34 6.15 12.02
CA MET A 62 20.16 6.43 11.18
C MET A 62 19.00 6.97 12.02
N LYS A 63 18.81 6.45 13.25
CA LYS A 63 17.84 7.00 14.21
C LYS A 63 18.14 8.46 14.57
N LEU A 64 19.41 8.78 14.84
CA LEU A 64 19.84 10.16 15.09
C LEU A 64 19.60 11.05 13.87
N LEU A 65 19.93 10.57 12.66
CA LEU A 65 19.67 11.31 11.42
C LEU A 65 18.18 11.59 11.22
N CYS A 66 17.30 10.63 11.50
CA CYS A 66 15.85 10.82 11.49
C CYS A 66 15.44 11.96 12.43
N VAL A 67 15.89 11.94 13.70
CA VAL A 67 15.58 13.01 14.67
C VAL A 67 16.07 14.38 14.20
N LEU A 68 17.26 14.45 13.60
CA LEU A 68 17.79 15.70 13.05
C LEU A 68 16.94 16.22 11.88
N LEU A 69 16.55 15.35 10.94
CA LEU A 69 15.69 15.73 9.81
C LEU A 69 14.29 16.17 10.26
N LEU A 70 13.69 15.47 11.22
CA LEU A 70 12.40 15.85 11.81
C LEU A 70 12.48 17.18 12.55
N SER A 71 13.53 17.39 13.34
CA SER A 71 13.75 18.66 14.04
C SER A 71 13.96 19.81 13.06
N PHE A 72 14.72 19.58 11.99
CA PHE A 72 14.91 20.56 10.92
C PHE A 72 13.60 20.89 10.21
N SER A 73 12.82 19.89 9.81
CA SER A 73 11.51 20.08 9.18
C SER A 73 10.56 20.87 10.08
N LEU A 74 10.50 20.55 11.39
CA LEU A 74 9.67 21.27 12.35
C LEU A 74 10.10 22.74 12.45
N VAL A 75 11.39 23.03 12.63
CA VAL A 75 11.91 24.39 12.74
C VAL A 75 11.62 25.20 11.48
N VAL A 76 11.84 24.61 10.31
CA VAL A 76 11.58 25.27 9.03
C VAL A 76 10.10 25.59 8.87
N THR A 77 9.19 24.64 9.15
CA THR A 77 7.75 24.89 9.03
C THR A 77 7.26 25.92 10.04
N VAL A 78 7.72 25.88 11.30
CA VAL A 78 7.38 26.90 12.31
C VAL A 78 7.90 28.28 11.90
N TYR A 79 9.10 28.36 11.35
CA TYR A 79 9.67 29.61 10.84
C TYR A 79 8.86 30.16 9.65
N CYS A 80 8.44 29.30 8.72
CA CYS A 80 7.57 29.69 7.61
C CYS A 80 6.19 30.18 8.09
N ALA A 81 5.57 29.47 9.04
CA ALA A 81 4.31 29.90 9.65
C ALA A 81 4.47 31.24 10.38
N TYR A 82 5.60 31.46 11.06
CA TYR A 82 5.90 32.74 11.72
C TYR A 82 6.03 33.89 10.71
N ILE A 83 6.74 33.70 9.58
CA ILE A 83 6.85 34.72 8.53
C ILE A 83 5.45 35.08 8.00
N ARG A 84 4.65 34.08 7.63
CA ARG A 84 3.28 34.27 7.12
C ARG A 84 2.38 34.98 8.11
N LEU A 85 2.44 34.59 9.38
CA LEU A 85 1.68 35.24 10.43
C LEU A 85 2.11 36.71 10.60
N SER A 86 3.41 37.01 10.55
CA SER A 86 3.90 38.39 10.68
C SER A 86 3.41 39.30 9.56
N SER A 87 3.29 38.79 8.33
CA SER A 87 2.72 39.54 7.21
C SER A 87 1.21 39.79 7.37
N ALA A 88 0.50 38.93 8.09
CA ALA A 88 -0.95 39.04 8.29
C ALA A 88 -1.36 39.99 9.44
N VAL A 89 -0.42 40.50 10.25
CA VAL A 89 -0.75 41.36 11.43
C VAL A 89 -1.37 42.72 11.05
N GLY A 90 -1.42 43.09 9.77
CA GLY A 90 -1.97 44.36 9.28
C GLY A 90 -3.49 44.45 9.03
N ASP A 91 -4.19 43.35 8.71
CA ASP A 91 -5.51 43.43 8.04
C ASP A 91 -6.60 42.56 8.67
N THR A 92 -7.91 42.80 8.44
CA THR A 92 -9.01 41.99 9.03
C THR A 92 -9.14 40.56 8.49
N THR A 93 -8.34 40.17 7.50
CA THR A 93 -8.25 38.81 6.91
C THR A 93 -7.66 37.75 7.86
N LYS A 94 -7.19 38.15 9.06
CA LYS A 94 -6.41 37.31 10.00
C LYS A 94 -6.98 35.94 10.31
N PHE A 95 -8.30 35.77 10.36
CA PHE A 95 -8.88 34.50 10.77
C PHE A 95 -8.83 33.43 9.67
N VAL A 96 -9.04 33.82 8.42
CA VAL A 96 -9.02 32.90 7.27
C VAL A 96 -7.59 32.44 7.00
N ASP A 97 -6.65 33.38 7.03
CA ASP A 97 -5.21 33.10 6.85
C ASP A 97 -4.68 32.11 7.92
N ILE A 98 -5.12 32.26 9.18
CA ILE A 98 -4.76 31.33 10.25
C ILE A 98 -5.44 29.96 10.05
N ALA A 99 -6.69 29.93 9.59
CA ALA A 99 -7.42 28.69 9.35
C ALA A 99 -6.77 27.85 8.25
N ASP A 100 -6.25 28.48 7.19
CA ASP A 100 -5.56 27.80 6.08
C ASP A 100 -4.23 27.15 6.48
N GLU A 101 -3.62 27.54 7.61
CA GLU A 101 -2.41 26.91 8.15
C GLU A 101 -2.70 25.64 8.99
N ILE A 102 -3.96 25.44 9.42
CA ILE A 102 -4.35 24.29 10.25
C ILE A 102 -4.09 22.96 9.52
N PRO A 103 -4.50 22.75 8.26
CA PRO A 103 -4.26 21.48 7.57
C PRO A 103 -2.77 21.17 7.39
N ALA A 104 -1.94 22.18 7.10
CA ALA A 104 -0.49 22.00 6.99
C ALA A 104 0.13 21.57 8.33
N THR A 105 -0.32 22.18 9.44
CA THR A 105 0.10 21.83 10.80
C THR A 105 -0.30 20.40 11.17
N VAL A 106 -1.54 20.00 10.89
CA VAL A 106 -2.01 18.63 11.13
C VAL A 106 -1.21 17.62 10.30
N THR A 107 -0.94 17.94 9.03
CA THR A 107 -0.14 17.08 8.16
C THR A 107 1.31 16.96 8.62
N LEU A 108 1.90 18.04 9.16
CA LEU A 108 3.23 18.02 9.76
C LEU A 108 3.28 17.13 11.01
N ILE A 109 2.29 17.27 11.91
CA ILE A 109 2.19 16.42 13.11
C ILE A 109 2.09 14.96 12.70
N ARG A 110 1.25 14.65 11.70
CA ARG A 110 1.13 13.31 11.12
C ARG A 110 2.47 12.79 10.59
N TYR A 111 3.18 13.58 9.79
CA TYR A 111 4.50 13.22 9.26
C TYR A 111 5.49 12.88 10.38
N ILE A 112 5.60 13.74 11.40
CA ILE A 112 6.50 13.52 12.53
C ILE A 112 6.15 12.20 13.25
N LEU A 113 4.87 11.98 13.54
CA LEU A 113 4.42 10.76 14.21
C LEU A 113 4.67 9.51 13.36
N SER A 114 4.40 9.58 12.05
CA SER A 114 4.62 8.46 11.12
C SER A 114 6.12 8.11 10.99
N ALA A 115 6.97 9.12 10.84
CA ALA A 115 8.41 8.94 10.74
C ALA A 115 9.00 8.33 12.02
N ILE A 116 8.54 8.81 13.19
CA ILE A 116 8.91 8.23 14.49
C ILE A 116 8.43 6.78 14.58
N GLN A 117 7.17 6.52 14.26
CA GLN A 117 6.58 5.19 14.37
C GLN A 117 7.32 4.17 13.48
N THR A 118 7.51 4.51 12.21
CA THR A 118 8.19 3.67 11.22
C THR A 118 9.64 3.41 11.60
N THR A 119 10.37 4.44 12.01
CA THR A 119 11.81 4.34 12.27
C THR A 119 12.09 3.67 13.62
N PHE A 120 11.34 3.99 14.67
CA PHE A 120 11.67 3.55 16.02
C PHE A 120 10.95 2.26 16.44
N PHE A 121 9.70 2.08 16.02
CA PHE A 121 8.85 1.03 16.54
C PHE A 121 8.68 -0.13 15.55
N PHE A 122 8.43 0.16 14.26
CA PHE A 122 8.08 -0.88 13.28
C PHE A 122 9.22 -1.45 12.45
N ASN A 123 10.46 -1.38 12.94
CA ASN A 123 11.59 -1.88 12.16
C ASN A 123 11.51 -3.39 11.93
N GLN A 124 11.25 -4.15 13.00
CA GLN A 124 11.24 -5.61 12.95
C GLN A 124 10.07 -6.14 12.10
N GLU A 125 8.93 -5.47 12.18
CA GLU A 125 7.71 -5.76 11.44
C GLU A 125 7.94 -5.52 9.94
N ASN A 126 8.60 -4.42 9.56
CA ASN A 126 8.98 -4.17 8.17
C ASN A 126 9.92 -5.28 7.64
N ILE A 127 10.91 -5.72 8.43
CA ILE A 127 11.80 -6.82 8.05
C ILE A 127 11.00 -8.11 7.88
N ARG A 128 10.14 -8.43 8.86
CA ARG A 128 9.29 -9.62 8.84
C ARG A 128 8.40 -9.67 7.60
N ILE A 129 7.75 -8.56 7.25
CA ILE A 129 6.93 -8.47 6.03
C ILE A 129 7.76 -8.83 4.79
N LEU A 130 8.96 -8.27 4.65
CA LEU A 130 9.84 -8.56 3.50
C LEU A 130 10.27 -10.03 3.47
N THR A 131 10.67 -10.61 4.61
CA THR A 131 11.08 -12.01 4.68
C THR A 131 9.92 -12.97 4.40
N THR A 132 8.73 -12.68 4.95
CA THR A 132 7.52 -13.48 4.74
C THR A 132 7.07 -13.42 3.27
N LEU A 133 7.18 -12.25 2.63
CA LEU A 133 6.92 -12.12 1.19
C LEU A 133 7.94 -12.85 0.31
N ALA A 134 9.22 -12.87 0.70
CA ALA A 134 10.25 -13.63 0.00
C ALA A 134 10.00 -15.14 0.14
N GLU A 135 9.59 -15.61 1.32
CA GLU A 135 9.17 -17.00 1.54
C GLU A 135 7.97 -17.38 0.67
N LEU A 136 6.98 -16.50 0.64
CA LEU A 136 5.79 -16.63 -0.21
C LEU A 136 6.16 -16.76 -1.70
N ASP A 137 7.12 -15.97 -2.18
CA ASP A 137 7.59 -16.02 -3.58
C ASP A 137 8.28 -17.34 -3.95
N VAL A 138 8.99 -17.95 -2.99
CA VAL A 138 9.61 -19.28 -3.17
C VAL A 138 8.52 -20.35 -3.28
N LYS A 139 7.53 -20.34 -2.37
CA LYS A 139 6.41 -21.30 -2.35
C LYS A 139 5.51 -21.19 -3.58
N LEU A 140 5.28 -19.97 -4.08
CA LEU A 140 4.52 -19.71 -5.30
C LEU A 140 5.30 -19.95 -6.60
N HIS A 141 6.58 -20.32 -6.53
CA HIS A 141 7.44 -20.49 -7.71
C HIS A 141 7.37 -19.29 -8.68
N VAL A 142 7.31 -18.07 -8.12
CA VAL A 142 7.26 -16.81 -8.86
C VAL A 142 8.49 -16.64 -9.75
N ASN A 143 9.60 -17.27 -9.37
CA ASN A 143 10.87 -17.33 -10.10
C ASN A 143 10.77 -17.92 -11.50
N THR A 144 9.76 -18.75 -11.80
CA THR A 144 9.53 -19.25 -13.16
C THR A 144 9.19 -18.12 -14.13
N ASN A 145 8.58 -17.04 -13.64
CA ASN A 145 8.24 -15.87 -14.42
C ASN A 145 9.26 -14.74 -14.20
N LYS A 146 10.31 -14.71 -15.03
CA LYS A 146 11.36 -13.67 -15.00
C LYS A 146 10.80 -12.24 -15.13
N ASP A 147 9.63 -12.07 -15.72
CA ASP A 147 9.01 -10.76 -15.90
C ASP A 147 8.21 -10.28 -14.68
N PHE A 148 7.97 -11.13 -13.67
CA PHE A 148 7.19 -10.75 -12.50
C PHE A 148 7.79 -9.55 -11.73
N TYR A 149 9.05 -9.67 -11.30
CA TYR A 149 9.74 -8.60 -10.57
C TYR A 149 9.97 -7.37 -11.43
N LYS A 150 10.24 -7.56 -12.73
CA LYS A 150 10.41 -6.46 -13.70
C LYS A 150 9.11 -5.67 -13.88
N LYS A 151 7.97 -6.36 -13.99
CA LYS A 151 6.64 -5.74 -14.04
C LYS A 151 6.33 -5.03 -12.74
N SER A 152 6.67 -5.62 -11.59
CA SER A 152 6.47 -5.01 -10.29
C SER A 152 7.27 -3.72 -10.13
N HIS A 153 8.58 -3.78 -10.41
CA HIS A 153 9.47 -2.64 -10.41
C HIS A 153 8.99 -1.53 -11.35
N ARG A 154 8.54 -1.87 -12.56
CA ARG A 154 7.98 -0.89 -13.50
C ARG A 154 6.79 -0.15 -12.89
N VAL A 155 5.85 -0.87 -12.25
CA VAL A 155 4.71 -0.22 -11.61
C VAL A 155 5.17 0.70 -10.48
N THR A 156 6.09 0.27 -9.61
CA THR A 156 6.65 1.13 -8.56
C THR A 156 7.28 2.40 -9.12
N VAL A 157 8.14 2.26 -10.14
CA VAL A 157 8.79 3.40 -10.79
C VAL A 157 7.74 4.34 -11.42
N THR A 158 6.76 3.80 -12.14
CA THR A 158 5.69 4.60 -12.74
C THR A 158 4.87 5.33 -11.68
N THR A 159 4.51 4.69 -10.57
CA THR A 159 3.78 5.33 -9.46
C THR A 159 4.60 6.46 -8.85
N VAL A 160 5.87 6.25 -8.57
CA VAL A 160 6.77 7.26 -7.99
C VAL A 160 6.97 8.46 -8.94
N ILE A 161 7.20 8.20 -10.23
CA ILE A 161 7.35 9.26 -11.24
C ILE A 161 6.03 10.04 -11.38
N LEU A 162 4.89 9.35 -11.45
CA LEU A 162 3.58 10.00 -11.56
C LEU A 162 3.31 10.88 -10.35
N LEU A 163 3.59 10.40 -9.14
CA LEU A 163 3.47 11.18 -7.90
C LEU A 163 4.34 12.44 -7.98
N PHE A 164 5.61 12.30 -8.37
CA PHE A 164 6.52 13.44 -8.48
C PHE A 164 6.01 14.46 -9.51
N ILE A 165 5.54 14.01 -10.68
CA ILE A 165 5.00 14.90 -11.73
C ILE A 165 3.75 15.64 -11.23
N ILE A 166 2.81 14.93 -10.61
CA ILE A 166 1.57 15.51 -10.09
C ILE A 166 1.89 16.61 -9.09
N HIS A 167 2.77 16.31 -8.14
CA HIS A 167 3.23 17.29 -7.17
C HIS A 167 3.87 18.46 -7.91
N VAL A 168 4.86 18.25 -8.80
CA VAL A 168 5.58 19.37 -9.46
C VAL A 168 4.63 20.29 -10.22
N VAL A 169 3.62 19.72 -10.89
CA VAL A 169 2.59 20.49 -11.59
C VAL A 169 1.74 21.31 -10.61
N VAL A 170 1.27 20.70 -9.52
CA VAL A 170 0.48 21.40 -8.50
C VAL A 170 1.30 22.52 -7.84
N GLY A 171 2.56 22.26 -7.50
CA GLY A 171 3.45 23.26 -6.92
C GLY A 171 3.74 24.41 -7.89
N PHE A 172 3.89 24.12 -9.18
CA PHE A 172 4.08 25.17 -10.20
C PHE A 172 2.83 26.04 -10.37
N ILE A 173 1.64 25.43 -10.37
CA ILE A 173 0.36 26.17 -10.41
C ILE A 173 0.25 27.10 -9.20
N ASP A 174 0.54 26.59 -7.99
CA ASP A 174 0.47 27.38 -6.75
C ASP A 174 1.46 28.57 -6.74
N ILE A 175 2.65 28.41 -7.30
CA ILE A 175 3.65 29.49 -7.44
C ILE A 175 3.18 30.58 -8.42
N ILE A 176 2.48 30.20 -9.48
CA ILE A 176 1.95 31.12 -10.50
C ILE A 176 0.70 31.83 -10.01
N SER A 177 -0.21 31.11 -9.35
CA SER A 177 -1.50 31.64 -8.92
C SER A 177 -1.38 32.65 -7.76
N ASN A 178 -0.28 32.66 -7.02
CA ASN A 178 -0.06 33.63 -5.95
C ASN A 178 0.70 34.87 -6.48
N ASP A 179 0.01 36.00 -6.63
CA ASP A 179 0.58 37.27 -7.07
C ASP A 179 1.42 38.00 -5.99
N ASP A 180 1.43 37.47 -4.75
CA ASP A 180 2.12 38.09 -3.63
C ASP A 180 3.66 38.04 -3.70
N ILE A 181 4.26 39.06 -3.08
CA ILE A 181 5.69 39.40 -3.02
C ILE A 181 6.59 38.15 -2.86
N TYR A 182 7.69 38.12 -3.61
CA TYR A 182 8.72 37.07 -3.65
C TYR A 182 9.13 36.43 -2.30
N SER A 183 9.03 37.15 -1.17
CA SER A 183 9.36 36.60 0.16
C SER A 183 8.37 35.56 0.68
N ASN A 184 7.08 35.65 0.29
CA ASN A 184 6.06 34.65 0.69
C ASN A 184 6.15 33.36 -0.13
N LYS A 185 6.66 33.39 -1.37
CA LYS A 185 6.72 32.21 -2.24
C LYS A 185 7.63 31.09 -1.70
N PHE A 186 8.72 31.44 -1.01
CA PHE A 186 9.62 30.43 -0.40
C PHE A 186 9.00 29.73 0.81
N SER A 187 8.02 30.35 1.49
CA SER A 187 7.35 29.74 2.65
C SER A 187 6.44 28.55 2.28
N VAL A 188 6.07 28.43 1.00
CA VAL A 188 5.21 27.35 0.46
C VAL A 188 5.98 26.03 0.34
N ILE A 189 7.28 26.09 0.05
CA ILE A 189 8.09 24.91 -0.29
C ILE A 189 8.09 23.84 0.82
N PRO A 190 8.26 24.18 2.12
CA PRO A 190 8.23 23.19 3.19
C PRO A 190 6.86 22.53 3.38
N ILE A 191 5.78 23.28 3.17
CA ILE A 191 4.40 22.77 3.25
C ILE A 191 4.16 21.74 2.16
N TYR A 192 4.57 22.06 0.94
CA TYR A 192 4.48 21.15 -0.19
C TYR A 192 5.30 19.87 0.02
N PHE A 193 6.49 19.98 0.63
CA PHE A 193 7.31 18.82 0.99
C PHE A 193 6.56 17.86 1.93
N VAL A 194 5.83 18.40 2.91
CA VAL A 194 5.00 17.63 3.84
C VAL A 194 3.82 16.92 3.13
N TYR A 195 3.16 17.56 2.15
CA TYR A 195 2.09 16.92 1.37
C TYR A 195 2.61 15.86 0.39
N MET A 196 3.81 16.05 -0.17
CA MET A 196 4.46 15.04 -1.01
C MET A 196 4.76 13.78 -0.20
N GLU A 197 5.22 13.93 1.04
CA GLU A 197 5.45 12.81 1.96
C GLU A 197 4.15 12.03 2.23
N GLN A 198 3.05 12.71 2.53
CA GLN A 198 1.73 12.06 2.71
C GLN A 198 1.35 11.19 1.52
N SER A 199 1.54 11.74 0.31
CA SER A 199 1.23 11.02 -0.92
C SER A 199 2.14 9.82 -1.13
N LEU A 200 3.41 9.94 -0.74
CA LEU A 200 4.40 8.86 -0.84
C LEU A 200 4.05 7.71 0.10
N GLU A 201 3.71 8.01 1.35
CA GLU A 201 3.33 7.02 2.36
C GLU A 201 2.09 6.23 1.93
N VAL A 202 1.05 6.93 1.45
CA VAL A 202 -0.15 6.31 0.85
C VAL A 202 0.22 5.44 -0.35
N SER A 203 1.13 5.91 -1.20
CA SER A 203 1.59 5.14 -2.37
C SER A 203 2.35 3.88 -1.96
N VAL A 204 3.21 3.94 -0.94
CA VAL A 204 3.93 2.78 -0.40
C VAL A 204 2.96 1.76 0.18
N PHE A 205 1.97 2.21 0.96
CA PHE A 205 0.89 1.34 1.44
C PHE A 205 0.18 0.64 0.27
N CYS A 206 -0.27 1.39 -0.73
CA CYS A 206 -0.95 0.84 -1.90
C CYS A 206 -0.06 -0.15 -2.68
N LEU A 207 1.23 0.13 -2.84
CA LEU A 207 2.19 -0.76 -3.49
C LEU A 207 2.32 -2.10 -2.74
N MET A 208 2.38 -2.06 -1.41
CA MET A 208 2.46 -3.26 -0.58
C MET A 208 1.18 -4.11 -0.65
N ILE A 209 0.00 -3.48 -0.63
CA ILE A 209 -1.26 -4.20 -0.82
C ILE A 209 -1.37 -4.79 -2.23
N MET A 210 -1.02 -4.02 -3.28
CA MET A 210 -0.98 -4.52 -4.66
C MET A 210 -0.03 -5.72 -4.81
N MET A 211 1.08 -5.73 -4.08
CA MET A 211 2.01 -6.85 -4.05
C MET A 211 1.37 -8.14 -3.49
N LEU A 212 0.55 -8.04 -2.43
CA LEU A 212 -0.23 -9.18 -1.94
C LEU A 212 -1.30 -9.60 -2.95
N THR A 213 -2.06 -8.65 -3.50
CA THR A 213 -3.10 -8.91 -4.50
C THR A 213 -2.56 -9.66 -5.71
N ARG A 214 -1.36 -9.32 -6.19
CA ARG A 214 -0.73 -10.03 -7.31
C ARG A 214 -0.41 -11.48 -6.98
N ARG A 215 0.07 -11.77 -5.77
CA ARG A 215 0.39 -13.13 -5.33
C ARG A 215 -0.86 -13.95 -5.11
N LEU A 216 -1.91 -13.34 -4.58
CA LEU A 216 -3.23 -13.96 -4.49
C LEU A 216 -3.80 -14.30 -5.88
N ASN A 217 -3.61 -13.42 -6.87
CA ASN A 217 -3.99 -13.70 -8.26
C ASN A 217 -3.20 -14.89 -8.86
N ILE A 218 -1.95 -15.14 -8.42
CA ILE A 218 -1.21 -16.34 -8.85
C ILE A 218 -1.90 -17.60 -8.31
N ILE A 219 -2.33 -17.59 -7.04
CA ILE A 219 -3.12 -18.68 -6.46
C ILE A 219 -4.41 -18.88 -7.27
N ASN A 220 -5.12 -17.80 -7.60
CA ASN A 220 -6.34 -17.86 -8.41
C ASN A 220 -6.07 -18.49 -9.78
N ASN A 221 -4.98 -18.10 -10.45
CA ASN A 221 -4.60 -18.66 -11.74
C ASN A 221 -4.29 -20.16 -11.65
N TYR A 222 -3.62 -20.61 -10.59
CA TYR A 222 -3.35 -22.04 -10.38
C TYR A 222 -4.63 -22.85 -10.14
N LEU A 223 -5.57 -22.31 -9.36
CA LEU A 223 -6.87 -22.96 -9.11
C LEU A 223 -7.74 -22.97 -10.37
N LEU A 224 -7.84 -21.84 -11.08
CA LEU A 224 -8.63 -21.70 -12.30
C LEU A 224 -8.15 -22.68 -13.36
N LYS A 225 -6.85 -22.71 -13.61
CA LYS A 225 -6.27 -23.60 -14.60
C LYS A 225 -6.50 -25.08 -14.30
N PHE A 226 -6.42 -25.48 -13.02
CA PHE A 226 -6.73 -26.85 -12.61
C PHE A 226 -8.19 -27.23 -12.90
N ILE A 227 -9.13 -26.29 -12.71
CA ILE A 227 -10.54 -26.49 -13.04
C ILE A 227 -10.72 -26.61 -14.56
N ASP A 228 -10.14 -25.68 -15.33
CA ASP A 228 -10.30 -25.62 -16.79
C ASP A 228 -9.70 -26.85 -17.48
N GLU A 229 -8.49 -27.29 -17.11
CA GLU A 229 -7.86 -28.49 -17.69
C GLU A 229 -8.68 -29.77 -17.41
N LYS A 230 -9.43 -29.81 -16.31
CA LYS A 230 -10.30 -30.93 -16.00
C LYS A 230 -11.55 -30.93 -16.87
N ASP A 231 -12.17 -29.77 -17.05
CA ASP A 231 -13.35 -29.62 -17.90
C ASP A 231 -13.01 -29.92 -19.37
N ASP A 232 -11.84 -29.49 -19.84
CA ASP A 232 -11.31 -29.82 -21.16
C ASP A 232 -11.01 -31.31 -21.32
N ASN A 233 -10.45 -31.98 -20.31
CA ASN A 233 -10.24 -33.43 -20.36
C ASN A 233 -11.56 -34.21 -20.38
N LYS A 234 -12.61 -33.74 -19.69
CA LYS A 234 -13.96 -34.33 -19.78
C LYS A 234 -14.55 -34.18 -21.18
N ALA A 235 -14.37 -33.02 -21.82
CA ALA A 235 -14.84 -32.77 -23.19
C ALA A 235 -14.00 -33.51 -24.25
N GLY A 236 -12.69 -33.64 -24.04
CA GLY A 236 -11.72 -34.27 -24.94
C GLY A 236 -11.85 -35.79 -25.04
N VAL A 237 -12.41 -36.47 -24.03
CA VAL A 237 -12.75 -37.91 -24.12
C VAL A 237 -13.76 -38.18 -25.26
N PHE A 238 -14.52 -37.17 -25.70
CA PHE A 238 -15.46 -37.28 -26.81
C PHE A 238 -14.95 -36.73 -28.15
N ILE A 239 -13.78 -36.06 -28.18
CA ILE A 239 -13.25 -35.43 -29.41
C ILE A 239 -11.74 -35.65 -29.49
N ILE A 240 -11.29 -36.53 -30.39
CA ILE A 240 -9.87 -36.69 -30.75
C ILE A 240 -9.40 -35.39 -31.43
N ARG A 241 -8.88 -34.44 -30.66
CA ARG A 241 -8.26 -33.21 -31.18
C ARG A 241 -6.75 -33.37 -31.23
N GLY A 242 -6.18 -33.10 -32.41
CA GLY A 242 -4.73 -33.05 -32.62
C GLY A 242 -4.07 -32.08 -31.63
N LYS A 243 -3.01 -32.57 -30.99
CA LYS A 243 -2.22 -31.87 -29.97
C LYS A 243 -1.70 -30.55 -30.56
N LYS A 244 -2.24 -29.40 -30.14
CA LYS A 244 -1.65 -28.09 -30.45
C LYS A 244 -0.45 -27.92 -29.53
N GLU A 245 0.74 -27.88 -30.11
CA GLU A 245 1.98 -27.45 -29.47
C GLU A 245 1.89 -25.94 -29.16
N GLY A 246 1.18 -25.60 -28.10
CA GLY A 246 1.29 -24.31 -27.44
C GLY A 246 2.27 -24.42 -26.27
N LEU A 247 2.98 -23.33 -25.97
CA LEU A 247 3.79 -23.17 -24.76
C LEU A 247 3.06 -23.79 -23.56
N GLU A 248 3.59 -24.90 -23.04
CA GLU A 248 3.01 -25.57 -21.88
C GLU A 248 3.03 -24.58 -20.71
N GLU A 249 1.89 -23.94 -20.47
CA GLU A 249 1.73 -23.17 -19.26
C GLU A 249 1.95 -24.14 -18.09
N PHE A 250 2.68 -23.71 -17.07
CA PHE A 250 2.99 -24.54 -15.90
C PHE A 250 1.71 -24.87 -15.11
N ASN A 251 1.38 -26.15 -14.91
CA ASN A 251 0.29 -26.59 -14.04
C ASN A 251 0.85 -26.97 -12.66
N PHE A 252 0.72 -26.05 -11.69
CA PHE A 252 1.25 -26.23 -10.33
C PHE A 252 0.54 -27.37 -9.56
N ILE A 253 -0.78 -27.48 -9.70
CA ILE A 253 -1.57 -28.50 -9.00
C ILE A 253 -1.35 -29.88 -9.64
N GLY A 254 -1.20 -29.92 -10.97
CA GLY A 254 -1.04 -31.16 -11.73
C GLY A 254 -2.34 -31.94 -11.85
N ARG A 255 -2.22 -33.27 -11.98
CA ARG A 255 -3.39 -34.15 -12.19
C ARG A 255 -4.12 -34.46 -10.89
N ALA A 256 -5.43 -34.67 -10.99
CA ALA A 256 -6.24 -35.14 -9.88
C ALA A 256 -5.78 -36.54 -9.45
N SER A 257 -5.36 -36.68 -8.19
CA SER A 257 -4.92 -37.94 -7.57
C SER A 257 -5.21 -37.90 -6.08
N SER A 258 -5.40 -39.07 -5.45
CA SER A 258 -5.58 -39.16 -3.99
C SER A 258 -4.41 -38.57 -3.21
N ASP A 259 -3.21 -38.68 -3.77
CA ASP A 259 -1.94 -38.34 -3.12
C ASP A 259 -1.51 -36.90 -3.43
N ASN A 260 -2.32 -36.17 -4.19
CA ASN A 260 -2.03 -34.78 -4.55
C ASN A 260 -2.27 -33.87 -3.34
N THR A 261 -1.20 -33.24 -2.84
CA THR A 261 -1.24 -32.30 -1.71
C THR A 261 -1.16 -30.83 -2.12
N LYS A 262 -1.20 -30.52 -3.42
CA LYS A 262 -0.95 -29.16 -3.91
C LYS A 262 -2.02 -28.15 -3.53
N ILE A 263 -3.27 -28.57 -3.33
CA ILE A 263 -4.33 -27.70 -2.79
C ILE A 263 -3.99 -27.29 -1.35
N ARG A 264 -3.49 -28.24 -0.54
CA ARG A 264 -3.01 -27.93 0.82
C ARG A 264 -1.80 -26.99 0.80
N ASP A 265 -0.88 -27.17 -0.15
CA ASP A 265 0.29 -26.27 -0.30
C ASP A 265 -0.16 -24.84 -0.66
N LEU A 266 -1.16 -24.70 -1.55
CA LEU A 266 -1.78 -23.39 -1.85
C LEU A 266 -2.52 -22.80 -0.65
N ALA A 267 -3.17 -23.62 0.17
CA ALA A 267 -3.79 -23.16 1.41
C ALA A 267 -2.73 -22.60 2.38
N SER A 268 -1.62 -23.31 2.59
CA SER A 268 -0.50 -22.80 3.41
C SER A 268 0.08 -21.50 2.85
N THR A 269 0.13 -21.37 1.53
CA THR A 269 0.57 -20.15 0.86
C THR A 269 -0.41 -18.98 1.10
N TYR A 270 -1.70 -19.26 1.11
CA TYR A 270 -2.73 -18.27 1.44
C TYR A 270 -2.68 -17.85 2.92
N ASP A 271 -2.36 -18.76 3.84
CA ASP A 271 -2.15 -18.45 5.26
C ASP A 271 -1.06 -17.39 5.44
N ILE A 272 0.06 -17.54 4.73
CA ILE A 272 1.18 -16.58 4.72
C ILE A 272 0.75 -15.21 4.15
N ILE A 273 -0.13 -15.18 3.14
CA ILE A 273 -0.74 -13.94 2.65
C ILE A 273 -1.61 -13.30 3.74
N GLY A 274 -2.37 -14.10 4.48
CA GLY A 274 -3.16 -13.68 5.64
C GLY A 274 -2.32 -13.01 6.71
N GLU A 275 -1.25 -13.68 7.15
CA GLU A 275 -0.30 -13.15 8.13
C GLU A 275 0.37 -11.86 7.64
N SER A 276 0.83 -11.84 6.38
CA SER A 276 1.44 -10.64 5.77
C SER A 276 0.45 -9.47 5.72
N CYS A 277 -0.82 -9.74 5.41
CA CYS A 277 -1.89 -8.74 5.38
C CYS A 277 -2.17 -8.19 6.79
N ALA A 278 -2.18 -9.04 7.81
CA ALA A 278 -2.33 -8.62 9.20
C ALA A 278 -1.17 -7.73 9.67
N LEU A 279 0.08 -8.08 9.34
CA LEU A 279 1.26 -7.27 9.65
C LEU A 279 1.22 -5.92 8.93
N LEU A 280 0.80 -5.89 7.66
CA LEU A 280 0.61 -4.64 6.93
C LEU A 280 -0.50 -3.78 7.56
N ASN A 281 -1.60 -4.40 7.97
CA ASN A 281 -2.68 -3.69 8.64
C ASN A 281 -2.18 -3.05 9.92
N GLU A 282 -1.50 -3.81 10.80
CA GLU A 282 -0.94 -3.30 12.06
C GLU A 282 0.02 -2.11 11.83
N MET A 283 0.91 -2.23 10.86
CA MET A 283 1.93 -1.22 10.57
C MET A 283 1.34 0.08 10.01
N PHE A 284 0.37 -0.01 9.09
CA PHE A 284 -0.22 1.15 8.42
C PHE A 284 -1.51 1.67 9.08
N ASN A 285 -2.04 1.00 10.10
CA ASN A 285 -3.31 1.37 10.75
C ASN A 285 -3.35 2.85 11.17
N PHE A 286 -2.36 3.27 11.97
CA PHE A 286 -2.25 4.65 12.44
C PHE A 286 -2.06 5.64 11.28
N GLN A 287 -1.25 5.27 10.30
CA GLN A 287 -0.91 6.10 9.15
C GLN A 287 -2.14 6.37 8.27
N ILE A 288 -2.95 5.35 7.99
CA ILE A 288 -4.19 5.49 7.23
C ILE A 288 -5.20 6.31 8.03
N PHE A 289 -5.35 6.02 9.34
CA PHE A 289 -6.24 6.79 10.21
C PHE A 289 -5.91 8.29 10.20
N MET A 290 -4.65 8.64 10.47
CA MET A 290 -4.23 10.03 10.49
C MET A 290 -4.30 10.69 9.11
N THR A 291 -4.09 9.92 8.04
CA THR A 291 -4.31 10.41 6.67
C THR A 291 -5.78 10.81 6.48
N LEU A 292 -6.74 9.97 6.87
CA LEU A 292 -8.17 10.28 6.77
C LEU A 292 -8.58 11.49 7.62
N VAL A 293 -8.05 11.59 8.84
CA VAL A 293 -8.30 12.74 9.72
C VAL A 293 -7.73 14.03 9.11
N SER A 294 -6.49 13.98 8.61
CA SER A 294 -5.83 15.13 7.99
C SER A 294 -6.57 15.58 6.73
N THR A 295 -6.96 14.65 5.86
CA THR A 295 -7.74 14.98 4.65
C THR A 295 -9.11 15.52 5.00
N PHE A 296 -9.74 15.03 6.07
CA PHE A 296 -11.06 15.51 6.49
C PHE A 296 -10.99 16.95 6.99
N ILE A 297 -10.00 17.25 7.84
CA ILE A 297 -9.75 18.62 8.31
C ILE A 297 -9.43 19.52 7.11
N TYR A 298 -8.59 19.06 6.18
CA TYR A 298 -8.29 19.79 4.95
C TYR A 298 -9.57 20.14 4.19
N VAL A 299 -10.43 19.16 3.88
CA VAL A 299 -11.69 19.38 3.15
C VAL A 299 -12.60 20.39 3.87
N VAL A 300 -12.74 20.30 5.20
CA VAL A 300 -13.58 21.22 5.99
C VAL A 300 -13.05 22.65 5.90
N ILE A 301 -11.75 22.85 6.11
CA ILE A 301 -11.11 24.17 6.02
C ILE A 301 -11.22 24.72 4.59
N THR A 302 -10.94 23.90 3.59
CA THR A 302 -11.04 24.26 2.18
C THR A 302 -12.45 24.72 1.78
N ILE A 303 -13.50 24.05 2.25
CA ILE A 303 -14.88 24.46 2.00
C ILE A 303 -15.14 25.84 2.61
N TRP A 304 -14.69 26.04 3.85
CA TRP A 304 -14.84 27.31 4.54
C TRP A 304 -14.12 28.44 3.80
N THR A 305 -12.87 28.24 3.41
CA THR A 305 -12.07 29.27 2.72
C THR A 305 -12.57 29.54 1.30
N SER A 306 -12.99 28.50 0.57
CA SER A 306 -13.64 28.67 -0.74
C SER A 306 -14.90 29.55 -0.67
N LEU A 307 -15.74 29.36 0.35
CA LEU A 307 -16.95 30.18 0.54
C LEU A 307 -16.61 31.62 0.92
N TYR A 308 -15.57 31.81 1.74
CA TYR A 308 -15.07 33.13 2.07
C TYR A 308 -14.57 33.86 0.83
N TYR A 309 -13.67 33.26 0.05
CA TYR A 309 -13.12 33.85 -1.18
C TYR A 309 -14.22 34.18 -2.20
N TYR A 310 -15.21 33.29 -2.34
CA TYR A 310 -16.37 33.53 -3.21
C TYR A 310 -17.18 34.76 -2.79
N LYS A 311 -17.37 34.99 -1.48
CA LYS A 311 -18.11 36.16 -0.98
C LYS A 311 -17.31 37.45 -1.05
N SER A 312 -16.01 37.39 -0.78
CA SER A 312 -15.13 38.56 -0.77
C SER A 312 -14.82 39.10 -2.17
N GLY A 313 -15.14 38.34 -3.23
CA GLY A 313 -14.83 38.72 -4.61
C GLY A 313 -13.34 38.70 -4.91
N GLU A 314 -12.58 37.88 -4.16
CA GLU A 314 -11.13 37.75 -4.28
C GLU A 314 -10.72 36.92 -5.52
N ASP A 315 -9.41 36.92 -5.80
CA ASP A 315 -8.80 36.47 -7.05
C ASP A 315 -9.21 35.03 -7.45
N PRO A 316 -9.71 34.80 -8.69
CA PRO A 316 -10.05 33.46 -9.19
C PRO A 316 -8.89 32.45 -9.18
N GLY A 317 -7.63 32.90 -9.12
CA GLY A 317 -6.45 32.03 -9.01
C GLY A 317 -6.47 31.16 -7.75
N SER A 318 -6.84 31.75 -6.60
CA SER A 318 -6.96 31.05 -5.31
C SER A 318 -7.97 29.90 -5.34
N LEU A 319 -9.10 30.10 -6.03
CA LEU A 319 -10.15 29.10 -6.20
C LEU A 319 -9.67 27.91 -7.04
N VAL A 320 -8.96 28.17 -8.15
CA VAL A 320 -8.41 27.12 -9.02
C VAL A 320 -7.41 26.26 -8.26
N ASN A 321 -6.51 26.89 -7.50
CA ASN A 321 -5.54 26.18 -6.65
C ASN A 321 -6.25 25.27 -5.66
N THR A 322 -7.25 25.81 -4.98
CA THR A 322 -8.07 25.09 -4.00
C THR A 322 -8.78 23.86 -4.58
N ILE A 323 -9.35 24.00 -5.79
CA ILE A 323 -9.97 22.89 -6.52
C ILE A 323 -8.93 21.81 -6.85
N MET A 324 -7.75 22.20 -7.33
CA MET A 324 -6.69 21.26 -7.69
C MET A 324 -6.20 20.44 -6.50
N TRP A 325 -5.96 21.08 -5.36
CA TRP A 325 -5.59 20.38 -4.13
C TRP A 325 -6.71 19.47 -3.61
N SER A 326 -7.97 19.91 -3.71
CA SER A 326 -9.12 19.08 -3.34
C SER A 326 -9.21 17.80 -4.18
N ILE A 327 -8.96 17.90 -5.50
CA ILE A 327 -8.91 16.74 -6.38
C ILE A 327 -7.79 15.79 -5.95
N LEU A 328 -6.60 16.32 -5.65
CA LEU A 328 -5.46 15.51 -5.19
C LEU A 328 -5.81 14.73 -3.91
N VAL A 329 -6.42 15.40 -2.93
CA VAL A 329 -6.85 14.81 -1.66
C VAL A 329 -7.89 13.71 -1.88
N ILE A 330 -8.88 13.94 -2.74
CA ILE A 330 -9.89 12.92 -3.09
C ILE A 330 -9.23 11.72 -3.79
N CYS A 331 -8.29 11.98 -4.71
CA CYS A 331 -7.55 10.92 -5.39
C CYS A 331 -6.73 10.06 -4.43
N LEU A 332 -6.17 10.62 -3.36
CA LEU A 332 -5.45 9.84 -2.33
C LEU A 332 -6.38 8.86 -1.62
N ILE A 333 -7.53 9.32 -1.14
CA ILE A 333 -8.52 8.47 -0.44
C ILE A 333 -9.07 7.41 -1.39
N ALA A 334 -9.35 7.78 -2.63
CA ALA A 334 -9.79 6.85 -3.67
C ALA A 334 -8.73 5.77 -3.93
N SER A 335 -7.44 6.13 -3.97
CA SER A 335 -6.34 5.18 -4.21
C SER A 335 -6.26 4.11 -3.12
N ILE A 336 -6.36 4.53 -1.84
CA ILE A 336 -6.38 3.61 -0.69
C ILE A 336 -7.57 2.65 -0.81
N SER A 337 -8.77 3.21 -1.01
CA SER A 337 -10.03 2.47 -1.03
C SER A 337 -10.09 1.46 -2.19
N LEU A 338 -9.71 1.88 -3.39
CA LEU A 338 -9.69 1.03 -4.59
C LEU A 338 -8.66 -0.09 -4.48
N THR A 339 -7.47 0.21 -3.94
CA THR A 339 -6.43 -0.81 -3.79
C THR A 339 -6.84 -1.91 -2.81
N CYS A 340 -7.49 -1.54 -1.70
CA CYS A 340 -8.03 -2.51 -0.75
C CYS A 340 -9.22 -3.30 -1.34
N GLU A 341 -10.09 -2.65 -2.12
CA GLU A 341 -11.18 -3.32 -2.83
C GLU A 341 -10.65 -4.36 -3.84
N MET A 342 -9.55 -4.06 -4.54
CA MET A 342 -8.91 -5.03 -5.44
C MET A 342 -8.42 -6.28 -4.72
N LEU A 343 -7.89 -6.14 -3.48
CA LEU A 343 -7.51 -7.29 -2.65
C LEU A 343 -8.74 -8.13 -2.27
N LEU A 344 -9.81 -7.49 -1.82
CA LEU A 344 -11.06 -8.16 -1.45
C LEU A 344 -11.70 -8.89 -2.63
N ARG A 345 -11.66 -8.29 -3.83
CA ARG A 345 -12.16 -8.90 -5.05
C ARG A 345 -11.36 -10.15 -5.41
N SER A 346 -10.02 -10.08 -5.36
CA SER A 346 -9.13 -11.23 -5.61
C SER A 346 -9.39 -12.37 -4.62
N ARG A 347 -9.60 -12.06 -3.33
CA ARG A 347 -9.99 -13.03 -2.30
C ARG A 347 -11.35 -13.68 -2.58
N THR A 348 -12.31 -12.89 -3.04
CA THR A 348 -13.66 -13.39 -3.38
C THR A 348 -13.58 -14.37 -4.55
N GLU A 349 -12.74 -14.10 -5.54
CA GLU A 349 -12.44 -15.04 -6.61
C GLU A 349 -11.81 -16.33 -6.09
N THR A 350 -10.83 -16.26 -5.18
CA THR A 350 -10.26 -17.46 -4.52
C THR A 350 -11.36 -18.28 -3.85
N LYS A 351 -12.26 -17.63 -3.11
CA LYS A 351 -13.40 -18.29 -2.45
C LYS A 351 -14.27 -19.04 -3.47
N VAL A 352 -14.62 -18.39 -4.58
CA VAL A 352 -15.44 -19.01 -5.64
C VAL A 352 -14.72 -20.20 -6.28
N LEU A 353 -13.43 -20.08 -6.59
CA LEU A 353 -12.63 -21.15 -7.21
C LEU A 353 -12.49 -22.36 -6.28
N VAL A 354 -12.17 -22.15 -5.00
CA VAL A 354 -12.09 -23.24 -4.02
C VAL A 354 -13.46 -23.90 -3.84
N ASN A 355 -14.56 -23.13 -3.82
CA ASN A 355 -15.90 -23.72 -3.74
C ASN A 355 -16.23 -24.62 -4.94
N LYS A 356 -15.80 -24.24 -6.15
CA LYS A 356 -15.96 -25.10 -7.34
C LYS A 356 -15.26 -26.45 -7.16
N ILE A 357 -14.05 -26.46 -6.61
CA ILE A 357 -13.29 -27.70 -6.33
C ILE A 357 -14.00 -28.55 -5.27
N ILE A 358 -14.57 -27.94 -4.22
CA ILE A 358 -15.32 -28.67 -3.18
C ILE A 358 -16.55 -29.36 -3.77
N MET A 359 -17.27 -28.66 -4.65
CA MET A 359 -18.52 -29.12 -5.26
C MET A 359 -18.32 -30.13 -6.40
N ASP A 360 -17.08 -30.38 -6.82
CA ASP A 360 -16.76 -31.30 -7.89
C ASP A 360 -16.63 -32.74 -7.37
N TYR A 361 -17.72 -33.49 -7.46
CA TYR A 361 -17.81 -34.88 -6.97
C TYR A 361 -16.92 -35.87 -7.73
N ASP A 362 -16.42 -35.52 -8.90
CA ASP A 362 -15.50 -36.37 -9.67
C ASP A 362 -14.05 -36.27 -9.15
N LEU A 363 -13.77 -35.35 -8.20
CA LEU A 363 -12.46 -35.27 -7.56
C LEU A 363 -12.31 -36.32 -6.44
N PRO A 364 -11.08 -36.84 -6.24
CA PRO A 364 -10.75 -37.66 -5.08
C PRO A 364 -11.20 -37.01 -3.78
N GLN A 365 -11.74 -37.81 -2.86
CA GLN A 365 -12.25 -37.31 -1.58
C GLN A 365 -11.16 -36.53 -0.81
N THR A 366 -9.90 -36.96 -0.89
CA THR A 366 -8.76 -36.30 -0.23
C THR A 366 -8.58 -34.86 -0.70
N MET A 367 -8.62 -34.60 -2.01
CA MET A 367 -8.52 -33.24 -2.57
C MET A 367 -9.70 -32.36 -2.17
N ARG A 368 -10.92 -32.92 -2.13
CA ARG A 368 -12.10 -32.19 -1.64
C ARG A 368 -12.00 -31.82 -0.16
N VAL A 369 -11.44 -32.71 0.68
CA VAL A 369 -11.19 -32.41 2.09
C VAL A 369 -10.13 -31.31 2.24
N GLN A 370 -9.06 -31.34 1.44
CA GLN A 370 -8.08 -30.24 1.42
C GLN A 370 -8.71 -28.91 1.01
N ALA A 371 -9.58 -28.92 -0.01
CA ALA A 371 -10.29 -27.72 -0.46
C ALA A 371 -11.25 -27.18 0.61
N LYS A 372 -11.92 -28.06 1.39
CA LYS A 372 -12.75 -27.64 2.53
C LYS A 372 -11.92 -26.96 3.62
N ALA A 373 -10.77 -27.54 4.00
CA ALA A 373 -9.86 -26.90 4.95
C ALA A 373 -9.33 -25.55 4.41
N PHE A 374 -9.09 -25.46 3.10
CA PHE A 374 -8.72 -24.20 2.46
C PHE A 374 -9.87 -23.16 2.53
N MET A 375 -11.12 -23.58 2.33
CA MET A 375 -12.28 -22.70 2.51
C MET A 375 -12.37 -22.15 3.93
N GLU A 376 -12.19 -22.99 4.95
CA GLU A 376 -12.16 -22.56 6.36
C GLU A 376 -11.06 -21.52 6.60
N LEU A 377 -9.88 -21.71 6.01
CA LEU A 377 -8.79 -20.74 6.09
C LEU A 377 -9.13 -19.40 5.40
N ILE A 378 -9.79 -19.44 4.25
CA ILE A 378 -10.28 -18.24 3.55
C ILE A 378 -11.28 -17.48 4.44
N GLU A 379 -12.08 -18.18 5.23
CA GLU A 379 -13.01 -17.56 6.18
C GLU A 379 -12.32 -17.00 7.42
N ALA A 380 -11.28 -17.67 7.92
CA ALA A 380 -10.45 -17.18 9.01
C ALA A 380 -9.66 -15.91 8.65
N TRP A 381 -9.16 -15.82 7.41
CA TRP A 381 -8.45 -14.64 6.90
C TRP A 381 -9.31 -13.83 5.93
N PRO A 382 -10.03 -12.80 6.39
CA PRO A 382 -10.89 -11.99 5.51
C PRO A 382 -10.10 -11.15 4.49
N LEU A 383 -8.78 -11.00 4.67
CA LEU A 383 -7.89 -10.13 3.88
C LEU A 383 -8.42 -8.70 3.75
N ARG A 384 -9.05 -8.22 4.83
CA ARG A 384 -9.65 -6.89 4.92
C ARG A 384 -8.79 -6.02 5.82
N ILE A 385 -8.49 -4.82 5.34
CA ILE A 385 -7.76 -3.81 6.10
C ILE A 385 -8.76 -3.09 7.01
N PHE A 386 -8.43 -3.00 8.29
CA PHE A 386 -9.26 -2.40 9.33
C PHE A 386 -8.49 -1.33 10.07
N ILE A 387 -9.11 -0.17 10.24
CA ILE A 387 -8.55 0.93 11.03
C ILE A 387 -9.09 0.84 12.45
N TYR A 388 -8.20 0.51 13.39
CA TYR A 388 -8.48 0.29 14.82
C TYR A 388 -9.75 -0.55 15.10
N ASP A 389 -10.04 -1.54 14.25
CA ASP A 389 -11.26 -2.35 14.28
C ASP A 389 -12.58 -1.57 14.20
N MET A 390 -12.53 -0.26 13.90
CA MET A 390 -13.71 0.60 13.83
C MET A 390 -14.37 0.57 12.45
N PHE A 391 -13.57 0.63 11.39
CA PHE A 391 -14.08 0.63 10.02
C PHE A 391 -13.14 -0.05 9.04
N SER A 392 -13.73 -0.69 8.03
CA SER A 392 -13.02 -1.33 6.93
C SER A 392 -12.62 -0.33 5.87
N VAL A 393 -11.43 -0.53 5.32
CA VAL A 393 -10.91 0.25 4.20
C VAL A 393 -11.32 -0.46 2.91
N ASP A 394 -12.42 -0.02 2.33
CA ASP A 394 -12.98 -0.54 1.07
C ASP A 394 -13.70 0.60 0.32
N ILE A 395 -14.35 0.33 -0.80
CA ILE A 395 -15.07 1.36 -1.57
C ILE A 395 -16.18 2.05 -0.75
N THR A 396 -16.72 1.40 0.28
CA THR A 396 -17.73 2.00 1.16
C THR A 396 -17.15 3.09 2.06
N LEU A 397 -15.85 3.03 2.38
CA LEU A 397 -15.15 4.09 3.10
C LEU A 397 -15.20 5.41 2.32
N MET A 398 -14.94 5.35 1.01
CA MET A 398 -15.02 6.52 0.13
C MET A 398 -16.44 7.11 0.10
N LEU A 399 -17.47 6.26 0.01
CA LEU A 399 -18.87 6.71 0.04
C LEU A 399 -19.25 7.36 1.37
N LYS A 400 -18.82 6.77 2.50
CA LYS A 400 -19.01 7.35 3.84
C LYS A 400 -18.29 8.69 3.96
N TYR A 401 -17.06 8.77 3.45
CA TYR A 401 -16.26 9.99 3.48
C TYR A 401 -16.91 11.13 2.68
N ILE A 402 -17.43 10.83 1.48
CA ILE A 402 -18.19 11.79 0.67
C ILE A 402 -19.45 12.23 1.43
N SER A 403 -20.22 11.29 1.97
CA SER A 403 -21.43 11.58 2.73
C SER A 403 -21.16 12.54 3.90
N VAL A 404 -20.15 12.25 4.72
CA VAL A 404 -19.79 13.10 5.86
C VAL A 404 -19.33 14.48 5.38
N SER A 405 -18.48 14.53 4.36
CA SER A 405 -18.00 15.81 3.79
C SER A 405 -19.15 16.67 3.26
N THR A 406 -20.12 16.08 2.57
CA THR A 406 -21.33 16.79 2.10
C THR A 406 -22.20 17.28 3.24
N THR A 407 -22.37 16.50 4.32
CA THR A 407 -23.12 16.96 5.50
C THR A 407 -22.46 18.19 6.12
N TYR A 408 -21.14 18.17 6.30
CA TYR A 408 -20.40 19.33 6.82
C TYR A 408 -20.46 20.52 5.87
N LEU A 409 -20.37 20.30 4.55
CA LEU A 409 -20.56 21.35 3.54
C LEU A 409 -21.91 22.04 3.71
N ILE A 410 -23.01 21.29 3.84
CA ILE A 410 -24.35 21.86 4.03
C ILE A 410 -24.41 22.70 5.31
N VAL A 411 -23.89 22.18 6.42
CA VAL A 411 -23.87 22.89 7.72
C VAL A 411 -23.05 24.18 7.62
N ILE A 412 -21.88 24.14 7.00
CA ILE A 412 -21.03 25.32 6.81
C ILE A 412 -21.74 26.35 5.94
N ILE A 413 -22.35 25.95 4.82
CA ILE A 413 -23.13 26.85 3.96
C ILE A 413 -24.25 27.52 4.76
N GLN A 414 -25.02 26.75 5.53
CA GLN A 414 -26.09 27.29 6.37
C GLN A 414 -25.56 28.32 7.38
N ILE A 415 -24.53 27.99 8.14
CA ILE A 415 -23.90 28.90 9.10
C ILE A 415 -23.40 30.16 8.39
N SER A 416 -22.74 29.99 7.24
CA SER A 416 -22.24 31.10 6.44
C SER A 416 -23.35 31.97 5.88
N HIS A 417 -24.57 31.48 5.67
CA HIS A 417 -25.69 32.31 5.25
C HIS A 417 -26.23 33.16 6.42
N PHE A 418 -26.09 32.69 7.66
CA PHE A 418 -26.55 33.41 8.85
C PHE A 418 -25.56 34.46 9.37
N ILE A 419 -24.27 34.29 9.09
CA ILE A 419 -23.20 35.27 9.36
C ILE A 419 -23.04 36.19 8.14
#